data_AF-A0A852VLU6-F1
#
_entry.id   AF-A0A852VLU6-F1
#
_cell.length_a   1.000
_cell.length_b   1.000
_cell.length_c   1.000
_cell.angle_alpha   90.00
_cell.angle_beta   90.00
_cell.angle_gamma   90.00
#
_symmetry.space_group_name_H-M   'P 1'
#
loop_
_entity.id
_entity.type
_entity.pdbx_description
1 polymer ?
#
loop_
_entity_poly.entity_id
_entity_poly.type
_entity_poly.pdbx_seq_one_letter_code
_entity_poly.pdbx_strand_id
1 'polypeptide(L)'
;MTEAVERLRDTEIAPADRQDPMDLLSEWQQGLDPRESDILTHRLLKLGPGRRTLDEIGQAHGVTRERVRQLESRLLTRFREKLAQPRFRAVRWALFQLESGLGAFAPETEVPLDGDSTDAGAFRLLLHVSGYVHDAELAAIRRSDFRLPQSDALPLVDKGPILDEARLDELLTQDGVARQHLPFAIQQIAGIRRLEGSLVLWPRNIARKGVAVLALRRRPMTTDEIADVIDEDFNRRGFRDRVFNEPRVMRSSRHHVALREWELPEYGGVVPAMIERLGSGPAVLSDLAQDLSMAFQISPNSVMMYSAAPVFRTHKGMIELRPADDPFVPTNAPETVAGLYRLDTDRLAWHVRVDHDVLRGSGRAVPDEIGVFLAGAPPLSLQLKNTGKDIAFTWAQTSHVGPSIGSFRELALAAGSHEGDLLRLVFDRTDHSVTAHVVHVSPGGEPGETLARLTGLGEQHLASQTAFAGAVSASDGALVELLRSRGDEAVADLVDMLPSH
;
A
#
# COMPACT_ATOMS: atom_id res chain seq x y z
N MET A 1 32.53 40.49 40.36
CA MET A 1 32.17 39.06 40.19
C MET A 1 33.28 38.14 40.72
N THR A 2 34.55 38.51 40.57
CA THR A 2 35.75 37.73 40.97
C THR A 2 35.88 37.50 42.49
N GLU A 3 35.64 38.52 43.30
CA GLU A 3 35.81 38.47 44.76
C GLU A 3 34.75 37.60 45.49
N ALA A 4 33.58 37.42 44.89
CA ALA A 4 32.52 36.56 45.42
C ALA A 4 32.80 35.08 45.09
N VAL A 5 33.39 34.83 43.92
CA VAL A 5 33.81 33.48 43.49
C VAL A 5 35.03 33.02 44.29
N GLU A 6 35.99 33.90 44.57
CA GLU A 6 37.13 33.58 45.45
C GLU A 6 36.68 33.31 46.89
N ARG A 7 35.77 34.13 47.43
CA ARG A 7 35.15 33.84 48.74
C ARG A 7 34.44 32.49 48.79
N LEU A 8 33.73 32.08 47.74
CA LEU A 8 33.11 30.75 47.64
C LEU A 8 34.13 29.61 47.60
N ARG A 9 35.33 29.86 47.05
CA ARG A 9 36.43 28.89 46.92
C ARG A 9 37.14 28.63 48.24
N ASP A 10 37.29 29.68 49.04
CA ASP A 10 37.93 29.66 50.37
C ASP A 10 36.93 29.42 51.51
N THR A 11 35.62 29.37 51.20
CA THR A 11 34.62 28.95 52.19
C THR A 11 34.78 27.45 52.40
N GLU A 12 35.25 27.07 53.59
CA GLU A 12 35.22 25.67 54.03
C GLU A 12 33.78 25.15 53.86
N ILE A 13 33.58 24.19 52.95
CA ILE A 13 32.30 23.51 52.82
C ILE A 13 32.11 22.81 54.16
N ALA A 14 31.19 23.33 54.99
CA ALA A 14 30.82 22.68 56.25
C ALA A 14 30.70 21.18 55.98
N PRO A 15 31.43 20.32 56.72
CA PRO A 15 31.52 18.90 56.41
C PRO A 15 30.09 18.43 56.19
N ALA A 16 29.80 17.96 54.97
CA ALA A 16 28.50 17.38 54.70
C ALA A 16 28.24 16.41 55.85
N ASP A 17 27.13 16.58 56.57
CA ASP A 17 26.69 15.57 57.54
C ASP A 17 26.89 14.23 56.83
N ARG A 18 27.82 13.41 57.34
CA ARG A 18 28.26 12.13 56.74
C ARG A 18 27.14 11.08 56.71
N GLN A 19 25.90 11.51 56.87
CA GLN A 19 24.71 10.68 56.90
C GLN A 19 24.41 10.24 55.48
N ASP A 20 24.42 8.93 55.30
CA ASP A 20 24.00 8.29 54.06
C ASP A 20 22.53 8.68 53.78
N PRO A 21 22.18 9.16 52.58
CA PRO A 21 20.79 9.39 52.23
C PRO A 21 19.90 8.16 52.46
N MET A 22 20.44 6.95 52.28
CA MET A 22 19.73 5.69 52.48
C MET A 22 19.40 5.42 53.95
N ASP A 23 20.29 5.79 54.87
CA ASP A 23 20.05 5.71 56.31
C ASP A 23 18.91 6.65 56.72
N LEU A 24 18.94 7.89 56.22
CA LEU A 24 17.90 8.90 56.50
C LEU A 24 16.53 8.49 55.96
N LEU A 25 16.49 7.86 54.78
CA LEU A 25 15.25 7.32 54.21
C LEU A 25 14.74 6.13 55.03
N SER A 26 15.63 5.23 55.46
CA SER A 26 15.29 4.06 56.27
C SER A 26 14.76 4.46 57.65
N GLU A 27 15.39 5.42 58.33
CA GLU A 27 14.91 5.98 59.60
C GLU A 27 13.53 6.62 59.45
N TRP A 28 13.30 7.37 58.36
CA TRP A 28 11.98 7.94 58.08
C TRP A 28 10.92 6.85 57.87
N GLN A 29 11.25 5.77 57.14
CA GLN A 29 10.36 4.64 56.91
C GLN A 29 10.01 3.89 58.21
N GLN A 30 10.97 3.74 59.13
CA GLN A 30 10.74 3.11 60.44
C GLN A 30 9.80 3.93 61.33
N GLY A 31 9.71 5.24 61.11
CA GLY A 31 8.79 6.14 61.84
C GLY A 31 7.35 6.13 61.32
N LEU A 32 7.03 5.35 60.28
CA LEU A 32 5.68 5.27 59.72
C LEU A 32 4.77 4.35 60.55
N ASP A 33 3.49 4.71 60.65
CA ASP A 33 2.51 3.82 61.25
C ASP A 33 2.28 2.57 60.36
N PRO A 34 1.73 1.47 60.89
CA PRO A 34 1.55 0.24 60.11
C PRO A 34 0.73 0.41 58.83
N ARG A 35 -0.21 1.36 58.79
CA ARG A 35 -1.05 1.62 57.62
C ARG A 35 -0.30 2.45 56.58
N GLU A 36 0.43 3.47 57.02
CA GLU A 36 1.31 4.27 56.18
C GLU A 36 2.42 3.42 55.56
N SER A 37 2.99 2.50 56.34
CA SER A 37 3.99 1.53 55.88
C SER A 37 3.44 0.58 54.81
N ASP A 38 2.20 0.07 54.97
CA ASP A 38 1.54 -0.76 53.97
C ASP A 38 1.26 0.02 52.66
N ILE A 39 0.76 1.26 52.78
CA ILE A 39 0.55 2.17 51.63
C ILE A 39 1.87 2.44 50.90
N LEU A 40 2.93 2.74 51.64
CA LEU A 40 4.25 2.97 51.06
C LEU A 40 4.74 1.73 50.31
N THR A 41 4.87 0.61 51.03
CA THR A 41 5.53 -0.61 50.55
C THR A 41 4.78 -1.27 49.40
N HIS A 42 3.47 -1.45 49.53
CA HIS A 42 2.70 -2.25 48.58
C HIS A 42 2.08 -1.43 47.44
N ARG A 43 2.20 -0.10 47.48
CA ARG A 43 1.60 0.76 46.46
C ARG A 43 2.50 1.86 45.92
N LEU A 44 3.19 2.62 46.76
CA LEU A 44 4.08 3.69 46.27
C LEU A 44 5.40 3.13 45.75
N LEU A 45 5.95 2.12 46.43
CA LEU A 45 7.24 1.49 46.11
C LEU A 45 7.13 0.28 45.18
N LYS A 46 5.95 -0.02 44.65
CA LYS A 46 5.77 -1.07 43.64
C LYS A 46 5.42 -0.41 42.31
N LEU A 47 6.30 -0.58 41.32
CA LEU A 47 6.21 0.03 40.01
C LEU A 47 5.58 -0.88 38.93
N GLY A 48 5.38 -2.17 39.25
CA GLY A 48 4.87 -3.19 38.32
C GLY A 48 3.81 -4.14 38.93
N PRO A 49 3.73 -5.40 38.46
CA PRO A 49 2.78 -6.39 38.95
C PRO A 49 2.82 -6.55 40.47
N GLY A 50 1.65 -6.63 41.11
CA GLY A 50 1.53 -6.70 42.58
C GLY A 50 1.43 -5.34 43.28
N ARG A 51 1.45 -4.22 42.54
CA ARG A 51 1.08 -2.91 43.09
C ARG A 51 -0.39 -2.90 43.50
N ARG A 52 -0.67 -2.72 44.78
CA ARG A 52 -2.04 -2.69 45.31
C ARG A 52 -2.76 -1.39 44.94
N THR A 53 -4.03 -1.51 44.58
CA THR A 53 -4.92 -0.36 44.35
C THR A 53 -5.33 0.28 45.68
N LEU A 54 -5.83 1.52 45.62
CA LEU A 54 -6.40 2.19 46.79
C LEU A 54 -7.55 1.39 47.43
N ASP A 55 -8.30 0.64 46.61
CA ASP A 55 -9.43 -0.15 47.07
C ASP A 55 -8.98 -1.42 47.81
N GLU A 56 -8.00 -2.14 47.24
CA GLU A 56 -7.42 -3.34 47.87
C GLU A 56 -6.76 -3.04 49.22
N ILE A 57 -6.09 -1.89 49.34
CA ILE A 57 -5.54 -1.43 50.63
C ILE A 57 -6.68 -1.02 51.58
N GLY A 58 -7.70 -0.35 51.06
CA GLY A 58 -8.87 0.04 51.85
C GLY A 58 -9.55 -1.17 52.50
N GLN A 59 -9.80 -2.21 51.72
CA GLN A 59 -10.38 -3.47 52.19
C GLN A 59 -9.53 -4.13 53.28
N ALA A 60 -8.20 -4.22 53.09
CA ALA A 60 -7.32 -4.85 54.09
C ALA A 60 -7.21 -4.10 55.41
N HIS A 61 -7.41 -2.77 55.41
CA HIS A 61 -7.37 -1.94 56.62
C HIS A 61 -8.75 -1.58 57.18
N GLY A 62 -9.83 -2.06 56.56
CA GLY A 62 -11.21 -1.73 56.96
C GLY A 62 -11.56 -0.24 56.78
N VAL A 63 -11.01 0.42 55.75
CA VAL A 63 -11.23 1.84 55.46
C VAL A 63 -11.68 2.06 54.01
N THR A 64 -12.26 3.22 53.71
CA THR A 64 -12.69 3.54 52.34
C THR A 64 -11.50 3.85 51.43
N ARG A 65 -11.67 3.63 50.11
CA ARG A 65 -10.71 4.05 49.06
C ARG A 65 -10.27 5.50 49.21
N GLU A 66 -11.22 6.40 49.49
CA GLU A 66 -10.95 7.83 49.68
C GLU A 66 -10.09 8.08 50.93
N ARG A 67 -10.30 7.32 52.01
CA ARG A 67 -9.46 7.42 53.21
C ARG A 67 -8.02 7.01 52.92
N VAL A 68 -7.79 5.96 52.12
CA VAL A 68 -6.44 5.56 51.69
C VAL A 68 -5.78 6.66 50.87
N ARG A 69 -6.51 7.28 49.92
CA ARG A 69 -6.01 8.41 49.11
C ARG A 69 -5.57 9.59 49.98
N GLN A 70 -6.36 9.93 51.00
CA GLN A 70 -6.02 11.00 51.94
C GLN A 70 -4.80 10.67 52.81
N LEU A 71 -4.59 9.40 53.17
CA LEU A 71 -3.41 8.95 53.89
C LEU A 71 -2.16 9.01 53.00
N GLU A 72 -2.25 8.54 51.75
CA GLU A 72 -1.18 8.63 50.75
C GLU A 72 -0.74 10.09 50.54
N SER A 73 -1.70 11.01 50.35
CA SER A 73 -1.41 12.44 50.17
C SER A 73 -0.77 13.09 51.41
N ARG A 74 -1.22 12.72 52.62
CA ARG A 74 -0.63 13.20 53.87
C ARG A 74 0.78 12.65 54.10
N LEU A 75 1.01 11.38 53.77
CA LEU A 75 2.31 10.73 53.85
C LEU A 75 3.34 11.46 52.97
N LEU A 76 2.98 11.75 51.71
CA LEU A 76 3.86 12.46 50.78
C LEU A 76 4.09 13.92 51.19
N THR A 77 3.06 14.61 51.71
CA THR A 77 3.20 15.98 52.24
C THR A 77 4.20 16.02 53.41
N ARG A 78 4.05 15.11 54.38
CA ARG A 78 4.99 14.96 55.50
C ARG A 78 6.41 14.67 55.03
N PHE A 79 6.58 13.83 54.01
CA PHE A 79 7.91 13.55 53.46
C PHE A 79 8.54 14.80 52.84
N ARG A 80 7.76 15.60 52.10
CA ARG A 80 8.25 16.88 51.54
C ARG A 80 8.64 17.88 52.63
N GLU A 81 7.89 17.95 53.73
CA GLU A 81 8.25 18.78 54.89
C GLU A 81 9.57 18.32 55.53
N LYS A 82 9.83 17.00 55.60
CA LYS A 82 11.13 16.46 56.03
C LYS A 82 12.25 16.83 55.07
N LEU A 83 12.00 16.72 53.76
CA LEU A 83 12.96 17.13 52.74
C LEU A 83 13.33 18.61 52.82
N ALA A 84 12.51 19.50 53.40
CA ALA A 84 12.86 20.90 53.59
C ALA A 84 13.85 21.14 54.76
N GLN A 85 14.04 20.17 55.65
CA GLN A 85 14.88 20.32 56.84
C GLN A 85 16.37 20.22 56.50
N PRO A 86 17.26 20.96 57.20
CA PRO A 86 18.71 20.90 56.96
C PRO A 86 19.28 19.47 56.99
N ARG A 87 18.80 18.62 57.92
CA ARG A 87 19.21 17.21 58.06
C ARG A 87 19.00 16.37 56.79
N PHE A 88 17.99 16.66 55.98
CA PHE A 88 17.71 15.94 54.73
C PHE A 88 18.51 16.46 53.52
N ARG A 89 19.57 17.25 53.74
CA ARG A 89 20.42 17.78 52.66
C ARG A 89 21.01 16.67 51.78
N ALA A 90 21.46 15.57 52.38
CA ALA A 90 21.99 14.43 51.64
C ALA A 90 20.94 13.80 50.71
N VAL A 91 19.69 13.65 51.19
CA VAL A 91 18.57 13.14 50.38
C VAL A 91 18.19 14.11 49.26
N ARG A 92 18.17 15.43 49.51
CA ARG A 92 17.97 16.43 48.45
C ARG A 92 19.07 16.37 47.39
N TRP A 93 20.31 16.14 47.79
CA TRP A 93 21.42 15.96 46.85
C TRP A 93 21.25 14.68 46.03
N ALA A 94 20.85 13.57 46.65
CA ALA A 94 20.54 12.33 45.95
C ALA A 94 19.40 12.52 44.92
N LEU A 95 18.33 13.24 45.30
CA LEU A 95 17.26 13.62 44.36
C LEU A 95 17.79 14.45 43.18
N PHE A 96 18.63 15.45 43.45
CA PHE A 96 19.25 16.25 42.39
C PHE A 96 20.12 15.42 41.44
N GLN A 97 20.92 14.49 41.97
CA GLN A 97 21.76 13.60 41.16
C GLN A 97 20.91 12.64 40.33
N LEU A 98 19.86 12.06 40.92
CA LEU A 98 18.90 11.21 40.22
C LEU A 98 18.21 11.98 39.08
N GLU A 99 17.72 13.18 39.36
CA GLU A 99 17.05 14.00 38.33
C GLU A 99 17.99 14.44 37.22
N SER A 100 19.24 14.79 37.56
CA SER A 100 20.25 15.18 36.58
C SER A 100 20.74 14.00 35.74
N GLY A 101 20.79 12.80 36.34
CA GLY A 101 21.19 11.56 35.69
C GLY A 101 20.13 11.05 34.72
N LEU A 102 18.88 10.93 35.18
CA LEU A 102 17.79 10.37 34.38
C LEU A 102 17.24 11.36 33.33
N GLY A 103 17.18 12.66 33.66
CA GLY A 103 16.43 13.61 32.86
C GLY A 103 14.96 13.20 32.74
N ALA A 104 14.27 13.61 31.67
CA ALA A 104 12.84 13.34 31.50
C ALA A 104 12.51 11.88 31.09
N PHE A 105 13.47 11.18 30.48
CA PHE A 105 13.30 9.84 29.92
C PHE A 105 14.65 9.11 29.84
N ALA A 106 14.76 7.96 30.51
CA ALA A 106 15.97 7.16 30.63
C ALA A 106 15.65 5.66 30.55
N PRO A 107 16.61 4.81 30.17
CA PRO A 107 16.42 3.36 30.24
C PRO A 107 16.26 2.90 31.68
N GLU A 108 15.44 1.86 31.90
CA GLU A 108 15.20 1.31 33.23
C GLU A 108 16.48 0.74 33.88
N THR A 109 17.51 0.44 33.10
CA THR A 109 18.80 -0.05 33.57
C THR A 109 19.62 0.99 34.36
N GLU A 110 19.28 2.28 34.26
CA GLU A 110 19.93 3.35 35.05
C GLU A 110 19.58 3.28 36.54
N VAL A 111 18.59 2.47 36.89
CA VAL A 111 18.03 2.43 38.24
C VAL A 111 17.93 0.98 38.74
N PRO A 112 18.26 0.70 40.01
CA PRO A 112 18.14 -0.64 40.57
C PRO A 112 16.66 -0.94 40.88
N LEU A 113 15.89 -1.31 39.85
CA LEU A 113 14.47 -1.68 40.02
C LEU A 113 14.28 -3.07 40.60
N ASP A 114 15.25 -3.96 40.45
CA ASP A 114 15.16 -5.35 40.88
C ASP A 114 15.64 -5.54 42.32
N GLY A 115 14.88 -6.32 43.08
CA GLY A 115 15.16 -6.65 44.47
C GLY A 115 14.09 -6.15 45.46
N ASP A 116 13.92 -6.91 46.54
CA ASP A 116 13.16 -6.51 47.74
C ASP A 116 14.10 -5.93 48.83
N SER A 117 15.31 -5.50 48.45
CA SER A 117 16.21 -4.81 49.38
C SER A 117 15.62 -3.48 49.83
N THR A 118 15.94 -3.08 51.06
CA THR A 118 15.61 -1.76 51.61
C THR A 118 16.08 -0.64 50.68
N ASP A 119 17.23 -0.83 50.02
CA ASP A 119 17.82 0.12 49.08
C ASP A 119 16.97 0.32 47.82
N ALA A 120 16.42 -0.74 47.25
CA ALA A 120 15.51 -0.65 46.11
C ALA A 120 14.21 0.08 46.49
N GLY A 121 13.69 -0.17 47.69
CA GLY A 121 12.54 0.55 48.22
C GLY A 121 12.78 2.06 48.37
N ALA A 122 13.91 2.44 48.97
CA ALA A 122 14.30 3.84 49.10
C ALA A 122 14.52 4.51 47.72
N PHE A 123 15.12 3.82 46.75
CA PHE A 123 15.29 4.36 45.40
C PHE A 123 13.94 4.60 44.69
N ARG A 124 12.99 3.66 44.80
CA ARG A 124 11.63 3.82 44.25
C ARG A 124 10.86 4.96 44.91
N LEU A 125 11.11 5.24 46.20
CA LEU A 125 10.54 6.41 46.88
C LEU A 125 11.06 7.70 46.25
N LEU A 126 12.37 7.80 45.98
CA LEU A 126 12.98 8.95 45.34
C LEU A 126 12.39 9.15 43.93
N LEU A 127 12.28 8.09 43.13
CA LEU A 127 11.62 8.13 41.83
C LEU A 127 10.19 8.68 41.94
N HIS A 128 9.39 8.14 42.85
CA HIS A 128 8.00 8.53 43.03
C HIS A 128 7.86 10.01 43.44
N VAL A 129 8.67 10.47 44.39
CA VAL A 129 8.61 11.85 44.91
C VAL A 129 9.11 12.86 43.87
N SER A 130 10.02 12.44 42.99
CA SER A 130 10.42 13.16 41.78
C SER A 130 9.44 12.96 40.60
N GLY A 131 8.28 12.34 40.79
CA GLY A 131 7.28 12.24 39.72
C GLY A 131 7.69 11.36 38.54
N TYR A 132 8.63 10.44 38.74
CA TYR A 132 8.97 9.41 37.77
C TYR A 132 7.98 8.24 37.84
N VAL A 133 7.76 7.64 36.68
CA VAL A 133 7.00 6.41 36.50
C VAL A 133 7.84 5.41 35.71
N HIS A 134 7.59 4.13 35.97
CA HIS A 134 8.14 3.03 35.18
C HIS A 134 7.20 2.73 34.02
N ASP A 135 7.77 2.69 32.82
CA ASP A 135 7.08 2.36 31.58
C ASP A 135 7.63 1.01 31.08
N ALA A 136 6.93 -0.07 31.44
CA ALA A 136 7.37 -1.43 31.14
C ALA A 136 7.32 -1.76 29.63
N GLU A 137 6.46 -1.10 28.86
CA GLU A 137 6.39 -1.32 27.41
C GLU A 137 7.62 -0.76 26.70
N LEU A 138 8.16 0.35 27.20
CA LEU A 138 9.34 1.02 26.66
C LEU A 138 10.64 0.66 27.41
N ALA A 139 10.57 -0.19 28.44
CA ALA A 139 11.66 -0.48 29.37
C ALA A 139 12.35 0.79 29.89
N ALA A 140 11.54 1.77 30.32
CA ALA A 140 12.00 3.13 30.61
C ALA A 140 11.57 3.65 31.98
N ILE A 141 12.38 4.53 32.55
CA ILE A 141 11.96 5.46 33.61
C ILE A 141 11.74 6.82 32.99
N ARG A 142 10.57 7.41 33.24
CA ARG A 142 10.21 8.71 32.66
C ARG A 142 9.44 9.59 33.61
N ARG A 143 9.53 10.92 33.43
CA ARG A 143 8.64 11.85 34.13
C ARG A 143 7.18 11.55 33.73
N SER A 144 6.27 11.66 34.69
CA SER A 144 4.86 11.28 34.51
C SER A 144 4.14 12.09 33.41
N ASP A 145 4.58 13.32 33.17
CA ASP A 145 4.11 14.27 32.17
C ASP A 145 4.88 14.21 30.84
N PHE A 146 6.09 13.63 30.81
CA PHE A 146 6.87 13.46 29.59
C PHE A 146 6.22 12.49 28.60
N ARG A 147 6.24 12.83 27.32
CA ARG A 147 5.82 11.97 26.20
C ARG A 147 6.85 12.10 25.08
N LEU A 148 7.14 10.98 24.42
CA LEU A 148 7.94 11.00 23.19
C LEU A 148 7.19 11.75 22.07
N PRO A 149 7.91 12.44 21.17
CA PRO A 149 7.28 13.16 20.07
C PRO A 149 6.55 12.20 19.12
N GLN A 150 5.40 12.66 18.62
CA GLN A 150 4.67 11.98 17.55
C GLN A 150 5.18 12.39 16.18
N SER A 151 4.79 11.65 15.14
CA SER A 151 5.34 11.80 13.79
C SER A 151 5.18 13.19 13.17
N ASP A 152 4.18 13.97 13.60
CA ASP A 152 3.89 15.32 13.15
C ASP A 152 4.76 16.40 13.81
N ALA A 153 5.33 16.10 14.98
CA ALA A 153 6.25 16.98 15.71
C ALA A 153 7.73 16.71 15.37
N LEU A 154 8.02 15.67 14.59
CA LEU A 154 9.40 15.31 14.24
C LEU A 154 10.00 16.33 13.26
N PRO A 155 11.24 16.77 13.49
CA PRO A 155 11.91 17.70 12.60
C PRO A 155 12.38 16.99 11.34
N LEU A 156 11.85 17.40 10.19
CA LEU A 156 12.12 16.82 8.88
C LEU A 156 13.02 17.73 8.05
N VAL A 157 13.99 17.15 7.35
CA VAL A 157 14.81 17.85 6.35
C VAL A 157 13.93 18.18 5.15
N ASP A 158 13.82 19.46 4.79
CA ASP A 158 13.06 19.97 3.64
C ASP A 158 11.61 19.44 3.54
N LYS A 159 10.97 19.13 4.67
CA LYS A 159 9.65 18.48 4.75
C LYS A 159 9.57 17.08 4.09
N GLY A 160 10.72 16.49 3.79
CA GLY A 160 10.87 15.14 3.27
C GLY A 160 10.76 14.06 4.36
N PRO A 161 11.02 12.78 4.03
CA PRO A 161 10.93 11.68 4.99
C PRO A 161 12.17 11.52 5.88
N ILE A 162 13.24 12.29 5.64
CA ILE A 162 14.50 12.22 6.40
C ILE A 162 14.38 13.17 7.61
N LEU A 163 14.80 12.70 8.78
CA LEU A 163 14.81 13.51 10.00
C LEU A 163 16.09 14.34 10.11
N ASP A 164 15.96 15.55 10.65
CA ASP A 164 17.09 16.34 11.11
C ASP A 164 17.46 15.87 12.53
N GLU A 165 18.50 15.06 12.63
CA GLU A 165 18.93 14.46 13.90
C GLU A 165 19.41 15.51 14.91
N ALA A 166 20.09 16.57 14.45
CA ALA A 166 20.55 17.63 15.35
C ALA A 166 19.37 18.38 15.95
N ARG A 167 18.34 18.66 15.13
CA ARG A 167 17.13 19.31 15.62
C ARG A 167 16.29 18.40 16.51
N LEU A 168 16.29 17.08 16.26
CA LEU A 168 15.63 16.11 17.13
C LEU A 168 16.32 16.04 18.50
N ASP A 169 17.66 16.01 18.52
CA ASP A 169 18.45 16.05 19.75
C ASP A 169 18.15 17.33 20.56
N GLU A 170 18.08 18.48 19.89
CA GLU A 170 17.69 19.74 20.52
C GLU A 170 16.29 19.70 21.12
N LEU A 171 15.31 19.16 20.37
CA LEU A 171 13.92 19.03 20.82
C LEU A 171 13.83 18.14 22.07
N LEU A 172 14.42 16.94 22.03
CA LEU A 172 14.41 16.02 23.16
C LEU A 172 15.14 16.60 24.38
N THR A 173 16.25 17.30 24.17
CA THR A 173 16.98 17.96 25.25
C THR A 173 16.16 19.11 25.86
N GLN A 174 15.43 19.88 25.05
CA GLN A 174 14.52 20.94 25.53
C GLN A 174 13.36 20.37 26.33
N ASP A 175 12.86 19.19 25.95
CA ASP A 175 11.84 18.44 26.71
C ASP A 175 12.42 17.72 27.94
N GLY A 176 13.71 17.91 28.22
CA GLY A 176 14.38 17.49 29.45
C GLY A 176 15.09 16.14 29.38
N VAL A 177 15.18 15.50 28.21
CA VAL A 177 15.94 14.25 28.05
C VAL A 177 17.44 14.54 28.24
N ALA A 178 18.11 13.76 29.09
CA ALA A 178 19.54 13.90 29.30
C ALA A 178 20.32 13.45 28.05
N ARG A 179 21.41 14.17 27.71
CA ARG A 179 22.18 13.91 26.48
C ARG A 179 22.67 12.47 26.34
N GLN A 180 23.07 11.83 27.44
CA GLN A 180 23.50 10.43 27.43
C GLN A 180 22.38 9.43 27.08
N HIS A 181 21.12 9.84 27.21
CA HIS A 181 19.94 9.00 26.96
C HIS A 181 19.25 9.32 25.62
N LEU A 182 19.75 10.29 24.84
CA LEU A 182 19.23 10.59 23.50
C LEU A 182 19.20 9.35 22.57
N PRO A 183 20.25 8.52 22.48
CA PRO A 183 20.21 7.33 21.63
C PRO A 183 19.09 6.35 22.02
N PHE A 184 18.85 6.18 23.32
CA PHE A 184 17.77 5.36 23.84
C PHE A 184 16.41 5.99 23.53
N ALA A 185 16.22 7.27 23.83
CA ALA A 185 14.96 7.99 23.58
C ALA A 185 14.57 7.92 22.09
N ILE A 186 15.52 8.16 21.18
CA ILE A 186 15.31 8.10 19.73
C ILE A 186 14.86 6.70 19.30
N GLN A 187 15.45 5.63 19.82
CA GLN A 187 15.07 4.26 19.47
C GLN A 187 13.62 3.92 19.89
N GLN A 188 13.10 4.59 20.92
CA GLN A 188 11.73 4.39 21.41
C GLN A 188 10.69 5.21 20.64
N ILE A 189 11.08 6.15 19.77
CA ILE A 189 10.13 6.94 18.98
C ILE A 189 9.45 6.03 17.96
N ALA A 190 8.12 5.94 18.04
CA ALA A 190 7.33 5.14 17.13
C ALA A 190 7.31 5.75 15.71
N GLY A 191 7.40 4.89 14.70
CA GLY A 191 7.24 5.31 13.30
C GLY A 191 8.47 5.97 12.70
N ILE A 192 9.67 5.76 13.26
CA ILE A 192 10.94 6.08 12.63
C ILE A 192 11.82 4.83 12.54
N ARG A 193 12.81 4.85 11.64
CA ARG A 193 13.80 3.78 11.50
C ARG A 193 15.15 4.40 11.12
N ARG A 194 16.24 3.84 11.64
CA ARG A 194 17.59 4.15 11.14
C ARG A 194 17.88 3.27 9.93
N LEU A 195 18.14 3.91 8.78
CA LEU A 195 18.55 3.26 7.54
C LEU A 195 19.84 3.91 7.04
N GLU A 196 20.86 3.10 6.79
CA GLU A 196 22.16 3.53 6.25
C GLU A 196 22.77 4.74 7.00
N GLY A 197 22.58 4.77 8.33
CA GLY A 197 23.11 5.82 9.18
C GLY A 197 22.20 7.03 9.35
N SER A 198 21.08 7.15 8.65
CA SER A 198 20.13 8.28 8.76
C SER A 198 18.81 7.84 9.40
N LEU A 199 18.21 8.71 10.20
CA LEU A 199 16.82 8.53 10.65
C LEU A 199 15.82 8.93 9.56
N VAL A 200 14.84 8.07 9.32
CA VAL A 200 13.73 8.32 8.39
C VAL A 200 12.39 8.01 9.02
N LEU A 201 11.33 8.65 8.53
CA LEU A 201 9.95 8.28 8.81
C LEU A 201 9.68 6.86 8.29
N TRP A 202 9.15 6.00 9.16
CA TRP A 202 8.87 4.59 8.90
C TRP A 202 7.42 4.21 9.25
N PRO A 203 6.42 4.79 8.55
CA PRO A 203 5.01 4.52 8.83
C PRO A 203 4.60 3.11 8.44
N ARG A 204 3.45 2.63 8.94
CA ARG A 204 2.86 1.33 8.56
C ARG A 204 2.53 1.22 7.06
N ASN A 205 2.28 2.35 6.40
CA ASN A 205 2.04 2.36 4.95
C ASN A 205 3.35 2.06 4.20
N ILE A 206 3.43 0.86 3.66
CA ILE A 206 4.56 0.35 2.90
C ILE A 206 4.95 1.22 1.69
N ALA A 207 4.01 1.83 0.95
CA ALA A 207 4.38 2.71 -0.17
C ALA A 207 5.12 3.96 0.31
N ARG A 208 4.76 4.47 1.50
CA ARG A 208 5.47 5.59 2.13
C ARG A 208 6.85 5.20 2.66
N LYS A 209 7.09 3.93 3.00
CA LYS A 209 8.46 3.42 3.25
C LYS A 209 9.30 3.50 1.98
N GLY A 210 8.70 3.19 0.82
CA GLY A 210 9.37 3.36 -0.48
C GLY A 210 9.80 4.81 -0.76
N VAL A 211 8.99 5.80 -0.36
CA VAL A 211 9.36 7.23 -0.43
C VAL A 211 10.61 7.52 0.42
N ALA A 212 10.67 6.98 1.64
CA ALA A 212 11.83 7.15 2.52
C ALA A 212 13.11 6.53 1.92
N VAL A 213 13.00 5.33 1.35
CA VAL A 213 14.12 4.66 0.66
C VAL A 213 14.61 5.48 -0.54
N LEU A 214 13.69 5.97 -1.39
CA LEU A 214 14.06 6.80 -2.55
C LEU A 214 14.75 8.10 -2.11
N ALA A 215 14.21 8.80 -1.11
CA ALA A 215 14.78 10.03 -0.58
C ALA A 215 16.21 9.81 -0.04
N LEU A 216 16.44 8.68 0.63
CA LEU A 216 17.75 8.32 1.17
C LEU A 216 18.75 7.98 0.04
N ARG A 217 18.33 7.17 -0.94
CA ARG A 217 19.20 6.68 -2.01
C ARG A 217 19.46 7.71 -3.11
N ARG A 218 18.62 8.75 -3.24
CA ARG A 218 18.77 9.89 -4.17
C ARG A 218 19.00 9.49 -5.63
N ARG A 219 18.38 8.38 -6.05
CA ARG A 219 18.39 7.90 -7.44
C ARG A 219 17.11 7.14 -7.75
N PRO A 220 16.68 7.07 -9.02
CA PRO A 220 15.63 6.16 -9.42
C PRO A 220 15.96 4.72 -9.06
N MET A 221 14.94 3.96 -8.64
CA MET A 221 15.06 2.56 -8.23
C MET A 221 13.89 1.74 -8.75
N THR A 222 14.12 0.46 -9.00
CA THR A 222 13.03 -0.49 -9.25
C THR A 222 12.24 -0.76 -7.97
N THR A 223 10.99 -1.20 -8.09
CA THR A 223 10.20 -1.57 -6.91
C THR A 223 10.78 -2.79 -6.18
N ASP A 224 11.52 -3.66 -6.86
CA ASP A 224 12.19 -4.78 -6.20
C ASP A 224 13.40 -4.31 -5.38
N GLU A 225 14.25 -3.43 -5.92
CA GLU A 225 15.36 -2.84 -5.14
C GLU A 225 14.84 -2.11 -3.89
N ILE A 226 13.72 -1.39 -4.00
CA ILE A 226 13.11 -0.71 -2.84
C ILE A 226 12.59 -1.73 -1.83
N ALA A 227 11.95 -2.81 -2.29
CA ALA A 227 11.44 -3.85 -1.42
C ALA A 227 12.57 -4.55 -0.64
N ASP A 228 13.69 -4.80 -1.31
CA ASP A 228 14.89 -5.41 -0.70
C ASP A 228 15.48 -4.53 0.41
N VAL A 229 15.42 -3.20 0.28
CA VAL A 229 15.87 -2.27 1.34
C VAL A 229 14.89 -2.23 2.52
N ILE A 230 13.58 -2.35 2.27
CA ILE A 230 12.57 -2.39 3.34
C ILE A 230 12.75 -3.64 4.21
N ASP A 231 13.06 -4.78 3.58
CA ASP A 231 13.36 -6.06 4.23
C ASP A 231 12.26 -6.49 5.22
N GLU A 232 11.01 -6.52 4.73
CA GLU A 232 9.84 -6.96 5.48
C GLU A 232 9.01 -7.94 4.62
N ASP A 233 8.24 -8.82 5.27
CA ASP A 233 7.38 -9.76 4.56
C ASP A 233 6.09 -9.10 4.04
N PHE A 234 6.02 -8.91 2.72
CA PHE A 234 4.83 -8.41 2.05
C PHE A 234 4.74 -8.88 0.58
N ASN A 235 3.53 -8.86 0.04
CA ASN A 235 3.28 -9.15 -1.37
C ASN A 235 3.90 -8.06 -2.28
N ARG A 236 5.00 -8.40 -2.96
CA ARG A 236 5.72 -7.52 -3.89
C ARG A 236 4.86 -6.99 -5.05
N ARG A 237 3.91 -7.77 -5.56
CA ARG A 237 2.99 -7.32 -6.63
C ARG A 237 2.08 -6.20 -6.12
N GLY A 238 1.47 -6.42 -4.95
CA GLY A 238 0.63 -5.41 -4.30
C GLY A 238 1.44 -4.19 -3.86
N PHE A 239 2.70 -4.37 -3.46
CA PHE A 239 3.62 -3.27 -3.17
C PHE A 239 3.86 -2.39 -4.39
N ARG A 240 4.23 -2.99 -5.53
CA ARG A 240 4.45 -2.28 -6.79
C ARG A 240 3.26 -1.40 -7.15
N ASP A 241 2.06 -1.97 -7.12
CA ASP A 241 0.85 -1.23 -7.47
C ASP A 241 0.58 -0.07 -6.49
N ARG A 242 0.84 -0.25 -5.18
CA ARG A 242 0.71 0.85 -4.20
C ARG A 242 1.76 1.95 -4.39
N VAL A 243 3.01 1.59 -4.72
CA VAL A 243 4.07 2.56 -5.00
C VAL A 243 3.76 3.38 -6.25
N PHE A 244 3.23 2.75 -7.30
CA PHE A 244 2.81 3.45 -8.51
C PHE A 244 1.66 4.44 -8.28
N ASN A 245 0.84 4.22 -7.25
CA ASN A 245 -0.26 5.10 -6.87
C ASN A 245 0.09 6.07 -5.74
N GLU A 246 1.31 6.07 -5.21
CA GLU A 246 1.72 7.03 -4.19
C GLU A 246 1.97 8.41 -4.84
N PRO A 247 1.28 9.49 -4.41
CA PRO A 247 1.31 10.78 -5.10
C PRO A 247 2.70 11.40 -5.25
N ARG A 248 3.60 11.14 -4.29
CA ARG A 248 4.98 11.65 -4.28
C ARG A 248 5.92 10.85 -5.18
N VAL A 249 5.48 9.73 -5.70
CA VAL A 249 6.25 8.86 -6.57
C VAL A 249 5.77 9.03 -8.01
N MET A 250 6.69 8.94 -8.95
CA MET A 250 6.40 8.82 -10.38
C MET A 250 7.23 7.70 -10.97
N ARG A 251 6.79 7.16 -12.10
CA ARG A 251 7.61 6.25 -12.89
C ARG A 251 8.55 7.10 -13.73
N SER A 252 9.85 6.86 -13.66
CA SER A 252 10.85 7.53 -14.51
C SER A 252 11.24 6.69 -15.73
N SER A 253 10.87 5.40 -15.74
CA SER A 253 11.07 4.48 -16.86
C SER A 253 10.09 3.32 -16.77
N ARG A 254 10.23 2.34 -17.67
CA ARG A 254 9.45 1.09 -17.62
C ARG A 254 9.56 0.38 -16.27
N HIS A 255 10.73 0.40 -15.65
CA HIS A 255 11.06 -0.41 -14.46
C HIS A 255 11.35 0.41 -13.20
N HIS A 256 11.72 1.68 -13.33
CA HIS A 256 12.13 2.52 -12.21
C HIS A 256 11.06 3.53 -11.80
N VAL A 257 11.05 3.81 -10.51
CA VAL A 257 10.32 4.89 -9.88
C VAL A 257 11.30 5.90 -9.29
N ALA A 258 10.83 7.13 -9.18
CA ALA A 258 11.56 8.27 -8.65
C ALA A 258 10.62 9.14 -7.80
N LEU A 259 11.19 10.01 -6.96
CA LEU A 259 10.39 11.04 -6.31
C LEU A 259 10.01 12.11 -7.34
N ARG A 260 8.75 12.53 -7.29
CA ARG A 260 8.18 13.53 -8.20
C ARG A 260 8.87 14.88 -8.09
N GLU A 261 9.38 15.22 -6.90
CA GLU A 261 10.14 16.46 -6.63
C GLU A 261 11.51 16.52 -7.34
N TRP A 262 12.01 15.41 -7.90
CA TRP A 262 13.30 15.39 -8.61
C TRP A 262 13.21 15.92 -10.04
N GLU A 263 12.03 16.33 -10.50
CA GLU A 263 11.82 16.95 -11.82
C GLU A 263 12.34 16.13 -13.01
N LEU A 264 12.39 14.80 -12.87
CA LEU A 264 12.71 13.87 -13.97
C LEU A 264 11.50 13.70 -14.90
N PRO A 265 11.71 13.31 -16.18
CA PRO A 265 10.62 12.96 -17.09
C PRO A 265 9.75 11.81 -16.55
N GLU A 266 8.42 12.01 -16.52
CA GLU A 266 7.47 11.00 -16.05
C GLU A 266 7.06 10.05 -17.18
N TYR A 267 7.15 8.75 -16.91
CA TYR A 267 6.76 7.70 -17.82
C TYR A 267 5.33 7.21 -17.55
N GLY A 268 4.37 7.76 -18.32
CA GLY A 268 2.96 7.35 -18.27
C GLY A 268 2.62 6.04 -19.02
N GLY A 269 3.56 5.47 -19.77
CA GLY A 269 3.33 4.33 -20.67
C GLY A 269 3.78 4.63 -22.11
N VAL A 270 3.83 3.60 -22.95
CA VAL A 270 4.35 3.72 -24.33
C VAL A 270 3.56 4.75 -25.14
N VAL A 271 2.23 4.64 -25.15
CA VAL A 271 1.37 5.55 -25.94
C VAL A 271 1.39 6.98 -25.42
N PRO A 272 1.24 7.26 -24.10
CA PRO A 272 1.42 8.61 -23.58
C PRO A 272 2.77 9.23 -23.97
N ALA A 273 3.86 8.47 -23.87
CA ALA A 273 5.18 8.96 -24.27
C ALA A 273 5.29 9.25 -25.78
N MET A 274 4.67 8.41 -26.63
CA MET A 274 4.57 8.66 -28.07
C MET A 274 3.73 9.92 -28.37
N ILE A 275 2.58 10.09 -27.69
CA ILE A 275 1.70 11.26 -27.87
C ILE A 275 2.45 12.55 -27.51
N GLU A 276 3.18 12.56 -26.40
CA GLU A 276 3.96 13.71 -25.97
C GLU A 276 5.00 14.11 -27.03
N ARG A 277 5.76 13.14 -27.54
CA ARG A 277 6.78 13.40 -28.59
C ARG A 277 6.17 13.82 -29.92
N LEU A 278 5.03 13.26 -30.31
CA LEU A 278 4.34 13.61 -31.55
C LEU A 278 3.53 14.92 -31.46
N GLY A 279 3.41 15.51 -30.27
CA GLY A 279 2.80 16.83 -30.08
C GLY A 279 3.52 17.94 -30.85
N SER A 280 4.80 17.77 -31.21
CA SER A 280 5.56 18.69 -32.06
C SER A 280 5.38 18.45 -33.57
N GLY A 281 4.68 17.40 -33.97
CA GLY A 281 4.43 17.05 -35.37
C GLY A 281 4.85 15.62 -35.75
N PRO A 282 4.70 15.24 -37.03
CA PRO A 282 5.06 13.91 -37.54
C PRO A 282 6.54 13.57 -37.33
N ALA A 283 6.83 12.31 -37.07
CA ALA A 283 8.19 11.81 -36.87
C ALA A 283 8.43 10.49 -37.64
N VAL A 284 9.70 10.17 -37.88
CA VAL A 284 10.10 8.84 -38.38
C VAL A 284 9.90 7.83 -37.24
N LEU A 285 9.16 6.75 -37.49
CA LEU A 285 8.77 5.79 -36.45
C LEU A 285 9.98 5.09 -35.81
N SER A 286 11.01 4.76 -36.58
CA SER A 286 12.25 4.17 -36.06
C SER A 286 12.99 5.11 -35.12
N ASP A 287 13.02 6.40 -35.44
CA ASP A 287 13.73 7.41 -34.68
C ASP A 287 13.00 7.70 -33.37
N LEU A 288 11.66 7.78 -33.42
CA LEU A 288 10.81 7.85 -32.24
C LEU A 288 11.03 6.62 -31.33
N ALA A 289 11.11 5.43 -31.90
CA ALA A 289 11.36 4.21 -31.14
C ALA A 289 12.72 4.23 -30.44
N GLN A 290 13.76 4.74 -31.10
CA GLN A 290 15.10 4.88 -30.53
C GLN A 290 15.15 5.94 -29.42
N ASP A 291 14.53 7.10 -29.63
CA ASP A 291 14.42 8.18 -28.63
C ASP A 291 13.72 7.69 -27.36
N LEU A 292 12.56 7.05 -27.48
CA LEU A 292 11.83 6.50 -26.35
C LEU A 292 12.57 5.35 -25.65
N SER A 293 13.37 4.59 -26.40
CA SER A 293 14.23 3.57 -25.81
C SER A 293 15.32 4.17 -24.93
N MET A 294 15.98 5.24 -25.40
CA MET A 294 17.01 5.95 -24.63
C MET A 294 16.42 6.68 -23.43
N ALA A 295 15.26 7.32 -23.57
CA ALA A 295 14.63 8.10 -22.51
C ALA A 295 14.04 7.23 -21.40
N PHE A 296 13.36 6.12 -21.75
CA PHE A 296 12.51 5.38 -20.82
C PHE A 296 12.79 3.88 -20.73
N GLN A 297 13.85 3.39 -21.40
CA GLN A 297 14.21 1.96 -21.46
C GLN A 297 13.07 1.08 -22.00
N ILE A 298 12.34 1.59 -22.99
CA ILE A 298 11.27 0.86 -23.69
C ILE A 298 11.90 0.08 -24.85
N SER A 299 11.38 -1.12 -25.14
CA SER A 299 11.83 -1.86 -26.32
C SER A 299 11.32 -1.18 -27.61
N PRO A 300 12.16 -1.00 -28.65
CA PRO A 300 11.71 -0.45 -29.93
C PRO A 300 10.53 -1.23 -30.52
N ASN A 301 10.51 -2.56 -30.36
CA ASN A 301 9.41 -3.41 -30.81
C ASN A 301 8.07 -3.04 -30.13
N SER A 302 8.09 -2.65 -28.85
CA SER A 302 6.87 -2.13 -28.21
C SER A 302 6.39 -0.85 -28.89
N VAL A 303 7.28 0.08 -29.23
CA VAL A 303 6.87 1.30 -29.95
C VAL A 303 6.26 0.96 -31.32
N MET A 304 6.86 0.00 -32.03
CA MET A 304 6.31 -0.52 -33.29
C MET A 304 4.91 -1.12 -33.11
N MET A 305 4.70 -2.00 -32.14
CA MET A 305 3.38 -2.59 -31.89
C MET A 305 2.34 -1.53 -31.51
N TYR A 306 2.71 -0.58 -30.65
CA TYR A 306 1.79 0.46 -30.19
C TYR A 306 1.51 1.54 -31.24
N SER A 307 2.29 1.62 -32.32
CA SER A 307 2.01 2.49 -33.47
C SER A 307 0.72 2.15 -34.22
N ALA A 308 0.18 0.93 -34.01
CA ALA A 308 -1.10 0.51 -34.55
C ALA A 308 -2.31 1.05 -33.75
N ALA A 309 -2.09 1.71 -32.60
CA ALA A 309 -3.18 2.27 -31.82
C ALA A 309 -3.95 3.33 -32.64
N PRO A 310 -5.31 3.37 -32.54
CA PRO A 310 -6.16 4.27 -33.33
C PRO A 310 -5.80 5.75 -33.27
N VAL A 311 -5.21 6.22 -32.16
CA VAL A 311 -4.75 7.61 -31.97
C VAL A 311 -3.61 7.99 -32.93
N PHE A 312 -2.94 7.03 -33.56
CA PHE A 312 -1.85 7.29 -34.49
C PHE A 312 -2.26 7.03 -35.94
N ARG A 313 -1.60 7.72 -36.85
CA ARG A 313 -1.60 7.45 -38.28
C ARG A 313 -0.17 7.14 -38.71
N THR A 314 0.02 6.01 -39.37
CA THR A 314 1.33 5.57 -39.87
C THR A 314 1.30 5.48 -41.39
N HIS A 315 2.25 6.11 -42.07
CA HIS A 315 2.35 6.10 -43.52
C HIS A 315 3.81 6.23 -43.97
N LYS A 316 4.27 5.31 -44.83
CA LYS A 316 5.65 5.27 -45.38
C LYS A 316 6.75 5.40 -44.31
N GLY A 317 6.58 4.73 -43.16
CA GLY A 317 7.54 4.77 -42.06
C GLY A 317 7.49 6.02 -41.18
N MET A 318 6.63 6.99 -41.51
CA MET A 318 6.30 8.14 -40.65
C MET A 318 5.11 7.82 -39.77
N ILE A 319 5.09 8.41 -38.58
CA ILE A 319 3.98 8.35 -37.63
C ILE A 319 3.62 9.77 -37.18
N GLU A 320 2.33 10.02 -36.98
CA GLU A 320 1.82 11.26 -36.41
C GLU A 320 0.58 10.99 -35.55
N LEU A 321 0.18 11.99 -34.77
CA LEU A 321 -1.14 11.99 -34.14
C LEU A 321 -2.21 12.05 -35.23
N ARG A 322 -3.17 11.13 -35.15
CA ARG A 322 -4.27 11.07 -36.11
C ARG A 322 -5.06 12.39 -36.07
N PRO A 323 -5.22 13.08 -37.21
CA PRO A 323 -5.95 14.33 -37.23
C PRO A 323 -7.47 14.07 -37.21
N ALA A 324 -8.23 15.06 -36.77
CA ALA A 324 -9.68 14.91 -36.55
C ALA A 324 -10.48 14.71 -37.86
N ASP A 325 -9.93 15.13 -38.99
CA ASP A 325 -10.51 14.99 -40.34
C ASP A 325 -10.16 13.66 -41.04
N ASP A 326 -9.28 12.85 -40.45
CA ASP A 326 -8.92 11.50 -40.93
C ASP A 326 -9.16 10.46 -39.83
N PRO A 327 -10.43 10.21 -39.45
CA PRO A 327 -10.77 9.33 -38.34
C PRO A 327 -10.29 7.90 -38.61
N PHE A 328 -10.06 7.14 -37.54
CA PHE A 328 -9.68 5.75 -37.66
C PHE A 328 -10.85 4.97 -38.30
N VAL A 329 -10.59 4.36 -39.45
CA VAL A 329 -11.54 3.47 -40.13
C VAL A 329 -11.04 2.04 -39.95
N PRO A 330 -11.70 1.24 -39.10
CA PRO A 330 -11.36 -0.17 -38.94
C PRO A 330 -11.62 -0.92 -40.24
N THR A 331 -10.68 -1.76 -40.68
CA THR A 331 -10.81 -2.58 -41.91
C THR A 331 -11.28 -4.01 -41.60
N ASN A 332 -12.06 -4.16 -40.54
CA ASN A 332 -12.38 -5.42 -39.91
C ASN A 332 -13.47 -6.19 -40.67
N ALA A 333 -13.25 -7.49 -40.81
CA ALA A 333 -14.13 -8.41 -41.53
C ALA A 333 -14.53 -9.53 -40.55
N PRO A 334 -15.72 -9.46 -39.91
CA PRO A 334 -16.20 -10.48 -38.97
C PRO A 334 -16.06 -11.92 -39.46
N GLU A 335 -16.23 -12.13 -40.76
CA GLU A 335 -16.08 -13.39 -41.47
C GLU A 335 -14.66 -13.98 -41.42
N THR A 336 -13.65 -13.21 -41.08
CA THR A 336 -12.26 -13.69 -40.97
C THR A 336 -11.88 -14.15 -39.56
N VAL A 337 -12.75 -13.95 -38.57
CA VAL A 337 -12.46 -14.26 -37.17
C VAL A 337 -13.06 -15.60 -36.76
N ALA A 338 -12.23 -16.48 -36.20
CA ALA A 338 -12.64 -17.76 -35.64
C ALA A 338 -13.77 -17.58 -34.61
N GLY A 339 -14.82 -18.39 -34.71
CA GLY A 339 -15.88 -18.39 -33.71
C GLY A 339 -16.75 -17.12 -33.69
N LEU A 340 -16.63 -16.23 -34.67
CA LEU A 340 -17.45 -15.04 -34.81
C LEU A 340 -18.48 -15.20 -35.93
N TYR A 341 -19.75 -15.00 -35.61
CA TYR A 341 -20.87 -15.24 -36.52
C TYR A 341 -21.87 -14.09 -36.45
N ARG A 342 -22.22 -13.52 -37.61
CA ARG A 342 -23.31 -12.55 -37.73
C ARG A 342 -24.63 -13.30 -37.74
N LEU A 343 -25.44 -13.13 -36.70
CA LEU A 343 -26.74 -13.81 -36.60
C LEU A 343 -27.80 -13.11 -37.44
N ASP A 344 -27.76 -11.77 -37.45
CA ASP A 344 -28.57 -10.88 -38.28
C ASP A 344 -27.94 -9.48 -38.32
N THR A 345 -28.71 -8.47 -38.75
CA THR A 345 -28.26 -7.08 -38.85
C THR A 345 -27.82 -6.49 -37.51
N ASP A 346 -28.47 -6.89 -36.42
CA ASP A 346 -28.33 -6.26 -35.10
C ASP A 346 -27.76 -7.19 -34.02
N ARG A 347 -27.49 -8.46 -34.34
CA ARG A 347 -26.87 -9.43 -33.43
C ARG A 347 -25.62 -10.10 -33.98
N LEU A 348 -24.58 -10.17 -33.14
CA LEU A 348 -23.29 -10.81 -33.40
C LEU A 348 -22.97 -11.82 -32.30
N ALA A 349 -22.62 -13.05 -32.67
CA ALA A 349 -22.22 -14.12 -31.76
C ALA A 349 -20.70 -14.32 -31.78
N TRP A 350 -20.08 -14.41 -30.61
CA TRP A 350 -18.66 -14.70 -30.43
C TRP A 350 -18.47 -15.90 -29.50
N HIS A 351 -17.63 -16.84 -29.91
CA HIS A 351 -17.25 -17.99 -29.09
C HIS A 351 -15.98 -17.71 -28.30
N VAL A 352 -16.06 -18.02 -27.00
CA VAL A 352 -14.95 -17.91 -26.08
C VAL A 352 -14.90 -19.14 -25.19
N ARG A 353 -13.71 -19.72 -25.04
CA ARG A 353 -13.51 -20.83 -24.10
C ARG A 353 -13.51 -20.29 -22.67
N VAL A 354 -14.20 -21.00 -21.79
CA VAL A 354 -14.20 -20.70 -20.36
C VAL A 354 -12.90 -21.21 -19.77
N ASP A 355 -12.02 -20.28 -19.41
CA ASP A 355 -10.73 -20.54 -18.78
C ASP A 355 -10.72 -20.08 -17.31
N HIS A 356 -9.63 -20.38 -16.62
CA HIS A 356 -9.42 -19.95 -15.24
C HIS A 356 -9.55 -18.42 -15.05
N ASP A 357 -9.20 -17.60 -16.04
CA ASP A 357 -9.29 -16.14 -15.96
C ASP A 357 -10.74 -15.63 -16.07
N VAL A 358 -11.61 -16.28 -16.88
CA VAL A 358 -13.08 -16.04 -16.86
C VAL A 358 -13.57 -16.29 -15.44
N LEU A 359 -13.25 -17.47 -14.90
CA LEU A 359 -13.79 -17.92 -13.62
C LEU A 359 -13.20 -17.17 -12.42
N ARG A 360 -12.01 -16.57 -12.55
CA ARG A 360 -11.46 -15.62 -11.56
C ARG A 360 -12.17 -14.27 -11.60
N GLY A 361 -12.79 -13.91 -12.72
CA GLY A 361 -13.49 -12.63 -12.91
C GLY A 361 -12.60 -11.51 -13.46
N SER A 362 -11.70 -11.84 -14.39
CA SER A 362 -10.88 -10.84 -15.09
C SER A 362 -11.56 -10.40 -16.38
N GLY A 363 -11.44 -9.11 -16.73
CA GLY A 363 -11.76 -8.63 -18.08
C GLY A 363 -10.78 -9.16 -19.11
N ARG A 364 -11.11 -9.05 -20.40
CA ARG A 364 -10.28 -9.53 -21.52
C ARG A 364 -10.41 -8.70 -22.78
N ALA A 365 -9.41 -8.82 -23.65
CA ALA A 365 -9.51 -8.35 -25.03
C ALA A 365 -10.58 -9.15 -25.78
N VAL A 366 -11.24 -8.49 -26.73
CA VAL A 366 -12.22 -9.11 -27.63
C VAL A 366 -11.87 -8.73 -29.07
N PRO A 367 -12.34 -9.49 -30.08
CA PRO A 367 -12.13 -9.12 -31.48
C PRO A 367 -12.58 -7.69 -31.76
N ASP A 368 -11.75 -6.94 -32.49
CA ASP A 368 -12.00 -5.56 -32.90
C ASP A 368 -13.36 -5.42 -33.62
N GLU A 369 -13.71 -6.44 -34.42
CA GLU A 369 -14.96 -6.61 -35.15
C GLU A 369 -16.19 -6.39 -34.26
N ILE A 370 -16.14 -6.81 -33.00
CA ILE A 370 -17.24 -6.62 -32.05
C ILE A 370 -17.36 -5.14 -31.68
N GLY A 371 -16.23 -4.45 -31.46
CA GLY A 371 -16.22 -3.00 -31.21
C GLY A 371 -16.75 -2.21 -32.41
N VAL A 372 -16.33 -2.59 -33.62
CA VAL A 372 -16.82 -2.01 -34.88
C VAL A 372 -18.32 -2.25 -35.04
N PHE A 373 -18.78 -3.47 -34.75
CA PHE A 373 -20.19 -3.81 -34.84
C PHE A 373 -21.07 -3.00 -33.88
N LEU A 374 -20.60 -2.77 -32.66
CA LEU A 374 -21.34 -2.04 -31.62
C LEU A 374 -21.33 -0.52 -31.84
N ALA A 375 -20.23 0.08 -32.31
CA ALA A 375 -20.13 1.55 -32.37
C ALA A 375 -19.32 2.12 -33.54
N GLY A 376 -18.88 1.31 -34.48
CA GLY A 376 -18.16 1.73 -35.68
C GLY A 376 -16.66 1.97 -35.47
N ALA A 377 -16.25 2.73 -34.46
CA ALA A 377 -14.84 3.07 -34.21
C ALA A 377 -14.57 3.53 -32.75
N PRO A 378 -13.32 3.49 -32.26
CA PRO A 378 -12.93 4.08 -30.98
C PRO A 378 -12.89 5.62 -31.02
N PRO A 379 -13.11 6.30 -29.88
CA PRO A 379 -13.23 5.74 -28.54
C PRO A 379 -14.62 5.19 -28.26
N LEU A 380 -14.68 4.08 -27.52
CA LEU A 380 -15.93 3.45 -27.09
C LEU A 380 -15.92 3.19 -25.58
N SER A 381 -17.04 3.48 -24.92
CA SER A 381 -17.30 3.09 -23.53
C SER A 381 -18.78 2.81 -23.35
N LEU A 382 -19.15 1.54 -23.28
CA LEU A 382 -20.51 1.06 -23.12
C LEU A 382 -20.66 0.25 -21.83
N GLN A 383 -21.89 0.16 -21.34
CA GLN A 383 -22.30 -0.83 -20.35
C GLN A 383 -23.23 -1.83 -21.06
N LEU A 384 -22.76 -3.07 -21.18
CA LEU A 384 -23.52 -4.13 -21.82
C LEU A 384 -24.52 -4.72 -20.83
N LYS A 385 -25.80 -4.52 -21.12
CA LYS A 385 -26.91 -4.99 -20.29
C LYS A 385 -26.99 -6.52 -20.32
N ASN A 386 -27.27 -7.11 -19.18
CA ASN A 386 -27.54 -8.55 -19.08
C ASN A 386 -28.44 -8.85 -17.87
N THR A 387 -28.76 -10.11 -17.63
CA THR A 387 -29.64 -10.53 -16.53
C THR A 387 -29.05 -10.34 -15.14
N GLY A 388 -27.73 -10.13 -15.03
CA GLY A 388 -27.00 -9.85 -13.80
C GLY A 388 -26.50 -8.41 -13.75
N LYS A 389 -25.22 -8.23 -13.42
CA LYS A 389 -24.58 -6.91 -13.41
C LYS A 389 -24.11 -6.54 -14.81
N ASP A 390 -24.42 -5.32 -15.25
CA ASP A 390 -23.91 -4.76 -16.51
C ASP A 390 -22.39 -4.88 -16.62
N ILE A 391 -21.93 -5.20 -17.83
CA ILE A 391 -20.52 -5.48 -18.11
C ILE A 391 -19.94 -4.31 -18.91
N ALA A 392 -18.90 -3.68 -18.38
CA ALA A 392 -18.21 -2.60 -19.10
C ALA A 392 -17.59 -3.13 -20.41
N PHE A 393 -17.77 -2.40 -21.50
CA PHE A 393 -17.09 -2.64 -22.78
C PHE A 393 -16.38 -1.37 -23.20
N THR A 394 -15.07 -1.41 -23.41
CA THR A 394 -14.28 -0.21 -23.66
C THR A 394 -13.31 -0.42 -24.82
N TRP A 395 -13.14 0.62 -25.63
CA TRP A 395 -12.13 0.69 -26.67
C TRP A 395 -11.49 2.07 -26.66
N ALA A 396 -10.31 2.19 -26.05
CA ALA A 396 -9.59 3.46 -26.05
C ALA A 396 -8.89 3.68 -27.39
N GLN A 397 -8.82 4.91 -27.87
CA GLN A 397 -7.99 5.26 -29.03
C GLN A 397 -6.49 4.99 -28.81
N THR A 398 -6.08 4.88 -27.54
CA THR A 398 -4.71 4.54 -27.12
C THR A 398 -4.47 3.03 -27.02
N SER A 399 -5.48 2.19 -27.26
CA SER A 399 -5.35 0.73 -27.20
C SER A 399 -4.79 0.18 -28.52
N HIS A 400 -3.65 -0.51 -28.45
CA HIS A 400 -3.06 -1.24 -29.59
C HIS A 400 -3.55 -2.69 -29.69
N VAL A 401 -4.29 -3.18 -28.68
CA VAL A 401 -4.80 -4.56 -28.60
C VAL A 401 -6.31 -4.63 -28.83
N GLY A 402 -6.92 -3.53 -29.25
CA GLY A 402 -8.36 -3.50 -29.54
C GLY A 402 -9.26 -3.19 -28.34
N PRO A 403 -10.56 -3.50 -28.47
CA PRO A 403 -11.55 -3.37 -27.42
C PRO A 403 -11.37 -4.42 -26.32
N SER A 404 -11.92 -4.11 -25.15
CA SER A 404 -11.95 -5.02 -24.00
C SER A 404 -13.34 -5.10 -23.40
N ILE A 405 -13.69 -6.30 -22.93
CA ILE A 405 -14.88 -6.56 -22.14
C ILE A 405 -14.48 -6.78 -20.68
N GLY A 406 -15.26 -6.23 -19.76
CA GLY A 406 -15.13 -6.45 -18.32
C GLY A 406 -15.38 -7.91 -17.94
N SER A 407 -15.30 -8.19 -16.64
CA SER A 407 -15.59 -9.53 -16.12
C SER A 407 -17.03 -9.95 -16.49
N PHE A 408 -17.15 -11.04 -17.25
CA PHE A 408 -18.43 -11.70 -17.56
C PHE A 408 -18.61 -13.01 -16.78
N ARG A 409 -17.88 -13.18 -15.66
CA ARG A 409 -17.94 -14.39 -14.82
C ARG A 409 -19.35 -14.72 -14.37
N GLU A 410 -20.09 -13.74 -13.87
CA GLU A 410 -21.46 -13.95 -13.38
C GLU A 410 -22.39 -14.42 -14.51
N LEU A 411 -22.22 -13.85 -15.71
CA LEU A 411 -22.98 -14.24 -16.89
C LEU A 411 -22.62 -15.67 -17.34
N ALA A 412 -21.33 -16.04 -17.31
CA ALA A 412 -20.89 -17.41 -17.63
C ALA A 412 -21.45 -18.44 -16.63
N LEU A 413 -21.39 -18.14 -15.32
CA LEU A 413 -21.94 -19.01 -14.28
C LEU A 413 -23.47 -19.13 -14.39
N ALA A 414 -24.18 -18.03 -14.70
CA ALA A 414 -25.62 -18.04 -14.91
C ALA A 414 -26.03 -18.88 -16.13
N ALA A 415 -25.17 -18.97 -17.15
CA ALA A 415 -25.36 -19.85 -18.29
C ALA A 415 -25.06 -21.33 -17.98
N GLY A 416 -24.55 -21.66 -16.79
CA GLY A 416 -24.22 -23.02 -16.37
C GLY A 416 -22.89 -23.55 -16.91
N SER A 417 -21.97 -22.66 -17.33
CA SER A 417 -20.67 -23.05 -17.89
C SER A 417 -19.65 -23.46 -16.84
N HIS A 418 -18.76 -24.39 -17.21
CA HIS A 418 -17.62 -24.88 -16.43
C HIS A 418 -16.30 -24.63 -17.18
N GLU A 419 -15.17 -24.80 -16.49
CA GLU A 419 -13.85 -24.67 -17.12
C GLU A 419 -13.70 -25.67 -18.27
N GLY A 420 -13.26 -25.18 -19.43
CA GLY A 420 -13.14 -25.94 -20.67
C GLY A 420 -14.34 -25.81 -21.63
N ASP A 421 -15.50 -25.40 -21.14
CA ASP A 421 -16.70 -25.23 -21.96
C ASP A 421 -16.51 -24.13 -23.02
N LEU A 422 -17.22 -24.29 -24.14
CA LEU A 422 -17.34 -23.25 -25.15
C LEU A 422 -18.57 -22.40 -24.85
N LEU A 423 -18.34 -21.12 -24.56
CA LEU A 423 -19.40 -20.15 -24.27
C LEU A 423 -19.62 -19.27 -25.51
N ARG A 424 -20.87 -19.13 -25.93
CA ARG A 424 -21.28 -18.19 -26.96
C ARG A 424 -21.85 -16.94 -26.31
N LEU A 425 -21.19 -15.81 -26.55
CA LEU A 425 -21.66 -14.49 -26.19
C LEU A 425 -22.40 -13.89 -27.38
N VAL A 426 -23.64 -13.46 -27.21
CA VAL A 426 -24.43 -12.79 -28.25
C VAL A 426 -24.58 -11.32 -27.87
N PHE A 427 -24.08 -10.45 -28.73
CA PHE A 427 -24.13 -8.99 -28.57
C PHE A 427 -25.25 -8.42 -29.42
N ASP A 428 -26.13 -7.61 -28.82
CA ASP A 428 -27.17 -6.87 -29.52
C ASP A 428 -26.81 -5.37 -29.51
N ARG A 429 -26.69 -4.79 -30.71
CA ARG A 429 -26.32 -3.37 -30.85
C ARG A 429 -27.49 -2.41 -30.67
N THR A 430 -28.72 -2.89 -30.71
CA THR A 430 -29.94 -2.06 -30.62
C THR A 430 -30.13 -1.54 -29.20
N ASP A 431 -29.96 -2.41 -28.21
CA ASP A 431 -30.15 -2.08 -26.79
C ASP A 431 -28.86 -2.18 -25.96
N HIS A 432 -27.74 -2.49 -26.62
CA HIS A 432 -26.43 -2.76 -26.03
C HIS A 432 -26.50 -3.86 -24.97
N SER A 433 -27.12 -4.99 -25.29
CA SER A 433 -27.18 -6.16 -24.41
C SER A 433 -26.18 -7.25 -24.80
N VAL A 434 -25.86 -8.10 -23.84
CA VAL A 434 -25.07 -9.32 -24.04
C VAL A 434 -25.72 -10.49 -23.30
N THR A 435 -25.88 -11.61 -24.00
CA THR A 435 -26.32 -12.88 -23.41
C THR A 435 -25.25 -13.94 -23.58
N ALA A 436 -25.31 -15.00 -22.76
CA ALA A 436 -24.38 -16.11 -22.83
C ALA A 436 -25.10 -17.45 -22.86
N HIS A 437 -24.60 -18.36 -23.70
CA HIS A 437 -25.13 -19.71 -23.85
C HIS A 437 -23.99 -20.71 -23.95
N VAL A 438 -24.06 -21.80 -23.19
CA VAL A 438 -23.11 -22.92 -23.34
C VAL A 438 -23.39 -23.63 -24.65
N VAL A 439 -22.34 -23.86 -25.45
CA VAL A 439 -22.43 -24.57 -26.71
C VAL A 439 -22.24 -26.06 -26.44
N HIS A 440 -23.32 -26.83 -26.58
CA HIS A 440 -23.30 -28.29 -26.46
C HIS A 440 -23.26 -28.94 -27.85
N VAL A 441 -22.23 -29.73 -28.10
CA VAL A 441 -22.09 -30.51 -29.34
C VAL A 441 -22.19 -31.99 -28.99
N SER A 442 -23.33 -32.60 -29.30
CA SER A 442 -23.50 -34.05 -29.17
C SER A 442 -23.03 -34.74 -30.46
N PRO A 443 -22.21 -35.79 -30.38
CA PRO A 443 -21.86 -36.58 -31.55
C PRO A 443 -23.09 -37.34 -32.09
N GLY A 444 -23.33 -37.27 -33.40
CA GLY A 444 -24.34 -38.07 -34.10
C GLY A 444 -25.68 -37.40 -34.44
N GLY A 445 -25.76 -36.06 -34.45
CA GLY A 445 -26.93 -35.32 -34.95
C GLY A 445 -26.82 -34.94 -36.44
N GLU A 446 -27.93 -34.54 -37.05
CA GLU A 446 -27.95 -33.98 -38.41
C GLU A 446 -26.95 -32.81 -38.53
N PRO A 447 -26.16 -32.71 -39.62
CA PRO A 447 -25.13 -31.69 -39.76
C PRO A 447 -25.64 -30.25 -39.59
N GLY A 448 -26.79 -29.94 -40.20
CA GLY A 448 -27.44 -28.63 -40.10
C GLY A 448 -27.83 -28.26 -38.68
N GLU A 449 -28.42 -29.18 -37.91
CA GLU A 449 -28.77 -28.93 -36.51
C GLU A 449 -27.53 -28.73 -35.64
N THR A 450 -26.48 -29.49 -35.91
CA THR A 450 -25.22 -29.39 -35.18
C THR A 450 -24.52 -28.07 -35.49
N LEU A 451 -24.57 -27.61 -36.74
CA LEU A 451 -24.13 -26.27 -37.15
C LEU A 451 -24.96 -25.17 -36.50
N ALA A 452 -26.27 -25.33 -36.35
CA ALA A 452 -27.13 -24.36 -35.67
C ALA A 452 -26.71 -24.23 -34.20
N ARG A 453 -26.52 -25.36 -33.52
CA ARG A 453 -26.04 -25.39 -32.13
C ARG A 453 -24.66 -24.75 -32.00
N LEU A 454 -23.73 -25.06 -32.91
CA LEU A 454 -22.39 -24.50 -32.92
C LEU A 454 -22.39 -23.00 -33.18
N THR A 455 -22.94 -22.54 -34.30
CA THR A 455 -22.78 -21.16 -34.79
C THR A 455 -23.85 -20.19 -34.26
N GLY A 456 -25.06 -20.69 -34.00
CA GLY A 456 -26.21 -19.89 -33.59
C GLY A 456 -27.01 -19.31 -34.75
N LEU A 457 -26.59 -19.62 -35.98
CA LEU A 457 -27.31 -19.25 -37.19
C LEU A 457 -28.66 -19.97 -37.27
N GLY A 458 -29.66 -19.29 -37.82
CA GLY A 458 -30.96 -19.90 -38.10
C GLY A 458 -30.88 -20.96 -39.19
N GLU A 459 -31.80 -21.92 -39.15
CA GLU A 459 -31.86 -23.08 -40.06
C GLU A 459 -31.83 -22.70 -41.54
N GLN A 460 -32.36 -21.52 -41.90
CA GLN A 460 -32.33 -21.03 -43.28
C GLN A 460 -30.92 -20.86 -43.85
N HIS A 461 -29.92 -20.63 -43.01
CA HIS A 461 -28.52 -20.48 -43.42
C HIS A 461 -27.76 -21.81 -43.46
N LEU A 462 -28.39 -22.90 -43.06
CA LEU A 462 -27.75 -24.19 -42.81
C LEU A 462 -28.30 -25.30 -43.72
N ALA A 463 -29.18 -24.95 -44.66
CA ALA A 463 -29.80 -25.89 -45.58
C ALA A 463 -28.83 -26.40 -46.65
N SER A 464 -27.82 -25.60 -47.03
CA SER A 464 -26.81 -25.95 -48.02
C SER A 464 -25.51 -25.17 -47.82
N GLN A 465 -24.43 -25.62 -48.48
CA GLN A 465 -23.15 -24.91 -48.48
C GLN A 465 -23.29 -23.48 -49.03
N THR A 466 -24.09 -23.30 -50.08
CA THR A 466 -24.38 -21.98 -50.66
C THR A 466 -25.06 -21.05 -49.65
N ALA A 467 -26.06 -21.56 -48.92
CA ALA A 467 -26.76 -20.78 -47.89
C ALA A 467 -25.83 -20.37 -46.74
N PHE A 468 -24.92 -21.27 -46.33
CA PHE A 468 -23.93 -21.00 -45.29
C PHE A 468 -22.88 -19.99 -45.77
N ALA A 469 -22.38 -20.13 -47.00
CA ALA A 469 -21.44 -19.22 -47.62
C ALA A 469 -21.97 -17.77 -47.60
N GLY A 470 -23.24 -17.58 -47.96
CA GLY A 470 -23.92 -16.29 -47.87
C GLY A 470 -23.95 -15.72 -46.44
N ALA A 471 -24.16 -16.55 -45.42
CA ALA A 471 -24.21 -16.11 -44.02
C ALA A 471 -22.85 -15.66 -43.48
N VAL A 472 -21.76 -16.30 -43.94
CA VAL A 472 -20.39 -15.94 -43.55
C VAL A 472 -19.68 -15.08 -44.60
N SER A 473 -20.40 -14.53 -45.58
CA SER A 473 -19.84 -13.68 -46.66
C SER A 473 -18.64 -14.31 -47.39
N ALA A 474 -18.65 -15.63 -47.56
CA ALA A 474 -17.65 -16.39 -48.31
C ALA A 474 -18.16 -16.71 -49.72
N SER A 475 -17.25 -16.90 -50.68
CA SER A 475 -17.60 -17.51 -51.96
C SER A 475 -17.68 -19.03 -51.82
N ASP A 476 -18.68 -19.66 -52.43
CA ASP A 476 -18.96 -21.11 -52.34
C ASP A 476 -17.72 -21.99 -52.55
N GLY A 477 -16.88 -21.67 -53.54
CA GLY A 477 -15.67 -22.44 -53.87
C GLY A 477 -14.52 -22.35 -52.86
N ALA A 478 -14.58 -21.45 -51.87
CA ALA A 478 -13.54 -21.22 -50.88
C ALA A 478 -14.03 -21.34 -49.42
N LEU A 479 -15.29 -21.73 -49.21
CA LEU A 479 -15.92 -21.71 -47.89
C LEU A 479 -15.18 -22.58 -46.86
N VAL A 480 -14.94 -23.85 -47.19
CA VAL A 480 -14.26 -24.80 -46.30
C VAL A 480 -12.83 -24.34 -46.01
N GLU A 481 -12.10 -23.88 -47.03
CA GLU A 481 -10.74 -23.35 -46.88
C GLU A 481 -10.70 -22.12 -45.97
N LEU A 482 -11.64 -21.18 -46.13
CA LEU A 482 -11.79 -20.02 -45.26
C LEU A 482 -12.01 -20.44 -43.80
N LEU A 483 -12.97 -21.33 -43.56
CA LEU A 483 -13.31 -21.81 -42.21
C LEU A 483 -12.11 -22.48 -41.52
N ARG A 484 -11.37 -23.32 -42.24
CA ARG A 484 -10.13 -23.93 -41.71
C ARG A 484 -9.04 -22.88 -41.47
N SER A 485 -8.83 -21.96 -42.41
CA SER A 485 -7.79 -20.92 -42.29
C SER A 485 -7.99 -20.00 -41.08
N ARG A 486 -9.25 -19.73 -40.69
CA ARG A 486 -9.56 -18.96 -39.49
C ARG A 486 -9.67 -19.82 -38.22
N GLY A 487 -9.55 -21.15 -38.29
CA GLY A 487 -9.52 -22.04 -37.13
C GLY A 487 -10.86 -22.65 -36.70
N ASP A 488 -11.90 -22.57 -37.53
CA ASP A 488 -13.22 -23.17 -37.30
C ASP A 488 -13.32 -24.60 -37.89
N GLU A 489 -12.38 -25.48 -37.56
CA GLU A 489 -12.25 -26.83 -38.14
C GLU A 489 -13.54 -27.67 -38.00
N ALA A 490 -14.14 -27.68 -36.81
CA ALA A 490 -15.37 -28.45 -36.56
C ALA A 490 -16.58 -27.95 -37.37
N VAL A 491 -16.61 -26.64 -37.68
CA VAL A 491 -17.65 -26.06 -38.53
C VAL A 491 -17.36 -26.39 -39.99
N ALA A 492 -16.09 -26.33 -40.41
CA ALA A 492 -15.67 -26.72 -41.75
C ALA A 492 -16.04 -28.19 -42.07
N ASP A 493 -15.77 -29.10 -41.13
CA ASP A 493 -16.10 -30.53 -41.28
C ASP A 493 -17.62 -30.77 -41.44
N LEU A 494 -18.44 -30.03 -40.69
CA LEU A 494 -19.90 -30.16 -40.78
C LEU A 494 -20.49 -29.50 -42.03
N VAL A 495 -19.91 -28.38 -42.48
CA VAL A 495 -20.31 -27.71 -43.72
C VAL A 495 -20.04 -28.61 -44.93
N ASP A 496 -18.93 -29.36 -44.92
CA ASP A 496 -18.58 -30.31 -46.00
C ASP A 496 -19.62 -31.45 -46.14
N MET A 497 -20.38 -31.72 -45.07
CA MET A 497 -21.47 -32.70 -45.06
C MET A 497 -22.82 -32.14 -45.54
N LEU A 498 -22.95 -30.82 -45.73
CA LEU A 498 -24.16 -30.20 -46.27
C LEU A 498 -24.27 -30.39 -47.80
N PRO A 499 -25.48 -30.44 -48.37
CA PRO A 499 -25.66 -30.43 -49.81
C PRO A 499 -25.11 -29.12 -50.40
N SER A 500 -24.61 -29.16 -51.65
CA SER A 500 -24.01 -27.99 -52.29
C SER A 500 -25.03 -26.87 -52.56
N HIS A 501 -26.28 -27.21 -52.88
CA HIS A 501 -27.36 -26.28 -53.24
C HIS A 501 -28.58 -26.41 -52.35
#